data_AF-A0A7W1Q7U3-F1
#
_entry.id   AF-A0A7W1Q7U3-F1
#
_cell.length_a   1.000
_cell.length_b   1.000
_cell.length_c   1.000
_cell.angle_alpha   90.00
_cell.angle_beta   90.00
_cell.angle_gamma   90.00
#
_symmetry.space_group_name_H-M   'P 1'
#
loop_
_entity.id
_entity.type
_entity.pdbx_description
1 polymer ?
#
loop_
_entity_poly.entity_id
_entity_poly.type
_entity_poly.pdbx_seq_one_letter_code
_entity_poly.pdbx_strand_id
1 'polypeptide(L)' 'MDGEHRGGRLGSFVVGGLLGASATLAAARRRRRRVRPDKPVFQGLEAFESAPCYRELVEKEREPLEP' A
#
# COMPACT_ATOMS: atom_id res chain seq x y z
N MET A 1 46.47 9.89 -14.59
CA MET A 1 45.45 8.81 -14.69
C MET A 1 44.34 9.21 -13.73
N ASP A 2 43.41 10.05 -14.17
CA ASP A 2 42.51 10.80 -13.26
C ASP A 2 41.11 11.02 -13.85
N GLY A 3 40.44 9.93 -14.22
CA GLY A 3 39.06 9.98 -14.72
C GLY A 3 38.17 8.86 -14.20
N GLU A 4 38.74 7.69 -13.92
CA GLU A 4 37.98 6.47 -13.68
C GLU A 4 37.41 6.34 -12.24
N HIS A 5 37.96 7.07 -11.27
CA HIS A 5 37.55 6.95 -9.86
C HIS A 5 36.43 7.91 -9.42
N ARG A 6 36.08 8.92 -10.23
CA ARG A 6 34.94 9.82 -9.93
C ARG A 6 33.60 9.23 -10.36
N GLY A 7 33.57 8.46 -11.44
CA GLY A 7 32.34 7.79 -11.93
C GLY A 7 31.88 6.62 -11.06
N GLY A 8 32.82 5.88 -10.45
CA GLY A 8 32.50 4.68 -9.65
C GLY A 8 31.64 4.98 -8.41
N ARG A 9 31.86 6.10 -7.71
CA ARG A 9 31.05 6.47 -6.53
C ARG A 9 29.65 6.94 -6.89
N LEU A 10 29.51 7.67 -8.00
CA LEU A 10 28.21 8.12 -8.52
C LEU A 10 27.40 6.94 -9.09
N GLY A 11 28.07 5.95 -9.67
CA GLY A 11 27.44 4.72 -10.18
C GLY A 11 26.65 3.96 -9.11
N SER A 12 27.20 3.84 -7.89
CA SER A 12 26.50 3.17 -6.78
C SER A 12 25.19 3.86 -6.39
N PHE A 13 25.10 5.19 -6.52
CA PHE A 13 23.85 5.93 -6.28
C PHE A 13 22.82 5.69 -7.38
N VAL A 14 23.26 5.59 -8.64
CA VAL A 14 22.37 5.28 -9.77
C VAL A 14 21.81 3.86 -9.65
N VAL A 15 22.67 2.89 -9.35
CA VAL A 15 22.27 1.49 -9.15
C VAL A 15 21.35 1.36 -7.94
N GLY A 16 21.70 1.99 -6.82
CA GLY A 16 20.87 2.00 -5.61
C GLY A 16 19.52 2.67 -5.84
N GLY A 17 19.49 3.79 -6.58
CA GLY A 17 18.26 4.48 -6.98
C GLY A 17 17.36 3.62 -7.86
N LEU A 18 17.94 2.93 -8.85
CA LEU A 18 17.20 2.04 -9.74
C LEU A 18 16.60 0.84 -8.99
N LEU A 19 17.38 0.21 -8.10
CA LEU A 19 16.91 -0.88 -7.25
C LEU A 19 15.79 -0.43 -6.31
N GLY A 20 15.95 0.74 -5.67
CA GLY A 20 14.95 1.33 -4.79
C GLY A 20 13.65 1.64 -5.52
N ALA A 21 13.72 2.29 -6.68
CA ALA A 21 12.55 2.60 -7.52
C ALA A 21 11.82 1.32 -8.00
N SER A 22 12.58 0.28 -8.35
CA SER A 22 12.01 -1.01 -8.76
C SER A 22 11.30 -1.72 -7.60
N ALA A 23 11.90 -1.68 -6.40
CA ALA A 23 11.33 -2.27 -5.20
C ALA A 23 10.03 -1.57 -4.77
N THR A 24 10.00 -0.24 -4.77
CA THR A 24 8.78 0.53 -4.45
C THR A 24 7.67 0.28 -5.47
N LEU A 25 7.99 0.23 -6.76
CA LEU A 25 7.02 -0.08 -7.81
C LEU A 25 6.46 -1.50 -7.66
N ALA A 26 7.31 -2.48 -7.38
CA ALA A 26 6.89 -3.86 -7.13
C ALA A 26 6.01 -3.98 -5.87
N ALA A 27 6.38 -3.29 -4.78
CA ALA A 27 5.59 -3.23 -3.56
C ALA A 27 4.22 -2.56 -3.78
N ALA A 28 4.18 -1.46 -4.52
CA ALA A 28 2.95 -0.78 -4.90
C ALA A 28 2.05 -1.68 -5.77
N ARG A 29 2.63 -2.40 -6.74
CA ARG A 29 1.90 -3.37 -7.57
C ARG A 29 1.37 -4.55 -6.75
N ARG A 30 2.17 -5.07 -5.80
CA ARG A 30 1.75 -6.13 -4.85
C ARG A 30 0.63 -5.65 -3.94
N ARG A 31 0.72 -4.42 -3.43
CA ARG A 31 -0.33 -3.79 -2.62
C ARG A 31 -1.61 -3.64 -3.43
N ARG A 32 -1.57 -3.10 -4.65
CA ARG A 32 -2.75 -3.00 -5.53
C ARG A 32 -3.37 -4.36 -5.84
N ARG A 33 -2.57 -5.42 -6.04
CA ARG A 33 -3.09 -6.78 -6.22
C ARG A 33 -3.76 -7.33 -4.96
N ARG A 34 -3.26 -7.01 -3.77
CA ARG A 34 -3.89 -7.35 -2.48
C ARG A 34 -5.11 -6.50 -2.12
N VAL A 35 -5.34 -5.39 -2.84
CA VAL A 35 -6.55 -4.56 -2.68
C VAL A 35 -7.77 -5.17 -3.39
N ARG A 36 -7.61 -6.26 -4.17
CA ARG A 36 -8.77 -7.13 -4.44
C ARG A 36 -9.11 -7.85 -3.13
N PRO A 37 -10.27 -7.55 -2.52
CA PRO A 37 -10.58 -8.03 -1.20
C PRO A 37 -11.12 -9.45 -1.33
N ASP A 38 -10.22 -10.43 -1.34
CA ASP A 38 -10.43 -11.55 -0.44
C ASP A 38 -10.09 -11.03 0.96
N LYS A 39 -10.92 -10.09 1.46
CA LYS A 39 -11.04 -9.92 2.90
C LYS A 39 -11.48 -11.31 3.35
N PRO A 40 -10.72 -12.03 4.19
CA PRO A 40 -11.31 -13.18 4.84
C PRO A 40 -12.53 -12.62 5.56
N VAL A 41 -13.72 -12.92 5.04
CA VAL A 41 -14.96 -12.74 5.79
C VAL A 41 -14.78 -13.72 6.93
N PHE A 42 -14.26 -13.21 8.05
CA PHE A 42 -14.13 -14.00 9.25
C PHE A 42 -15.56 -14.40 9.58
N GLN A 43 -15.90 -15.68 9.36
CA GLN A 43 -17.28 -16.19 9.35
C GLN A 43 -18.05 -15.92 10.66
N GLY A 44 -17.37 -15.49 11.72
CA GLY A 44 -17.98 -15.09 13.00
C GLY A 44 -18.34 -13.61 13.15
N LEU A 45 -17.88 -12.70 12.27
CA LEU A 45 -18.19 -11.27 12.38
C LEU A 45 -19.51 -10.88 11.70
N GLU A 46 -20.07 -11.69 10.80
CA GLU A 46 -21.38 -11.41 10.20
C GLU A 46 -22.48 -11.24 11.24
N ALA A 47 -22.44 -11.99 12.35
CA ALA A 47 -23.39 -11.84 13.44
C ALA A 47 -23.33 -10.44 14.07
N PHE A 48 -22.13 -9.86 14.18
CA PHE A 48 -21.91 -8.52 14.74
C PHE A 48 -22.22 -7.41 13.74
N GLU A 49 -21.98 -7.64 12.44
CA GLU A 49 -22.34 -6.69 11.38
C GLU A 49 -23.86 -6.55 11.19
N SER A 50 -24.62 -7.56 11.64
CA SER A 50 -26.08 -7.53 11.62
C SER A 50 -26.70 -6.70 12.77
N ALA A 51 -25.91 -6.33 13.78
CA ALA A 51 -26.40 -5.59 14.94
C ALA A 51 -26.87 -4.17 14.54
N PRO A 52 -28.00 -3.68 15.08
CA PRO A 52 -28.52 -2.35 14.77
C PRO A 52 -27.51 -1.23 15.05
N CYS A 53 -26.82 -1.31 16.19
CA CYS A 53 -25.82 -0.35 16.61
C CYS A 53 -24.59 -0.29 15.68
N TYR A 54 -24.27 -1.38 14.98
CA TYR A 54 -23.16 -1.41 14.05
C TYR A 54 -23.53 -0.70 12.73
N ARG A 55 -24.76 -0.90 12.24
CA ARG A 55 -25.22 -0.27 11.00
C ARG A 55 -25.27 1.25 11.09
N GLU A 56 -25.78 1.78 12.20
CA GLU A 56 -25.81 3.23 12.46
C GLU A 56 -24.39 3.84 12.44
N LEU A 57 -23.42 3.11 13.01
CA LEU A 57 -22.03 3.55 13.08
C LEU A 57 -21.37 3.57 11.69
N VAL A 58 -21.60 2.52 10.89
CA VAL A 58 -21.10 2.42 9.52
C VAL A 58 -21.76 3.45 8.60
N GLU A 59 -23.04 3.74 8.79
CA GLU A 59 -23.76 4.77 8.03
C GLU A 59 -23.18 6.16 8.29
N LYS A 60 -22.87 6.48 9.55
CA LYS A 60 -22.21 7.73 9.94
C LYS A 60 -20.78 7.88 9.38
N GLU A 61 -20.04 6.79 9.24
CA GLU A 61 -18.72 6.81 8.60
C GLU A 61 -18.79 6.92 7.07
N ARG A 62 -19.89 6.49 6.46
CA ARG A 62 -20.12 6.54 5.01
C ARG A 62 -20.76 7.84 4.55
N GLU A 63 -21.39 8.57 5.45
CA GLU A 63 -21.78 9.95 5.19
C GLU A 63 -20.49 10.70 4.82
N PRO A 64 -20.35 11.15 3.55
CA PRO A 64 -19.15 11.85 3.15
C PRO A 64 -19.00 13.04 4.08
N LEU A 65 -17.79 13.25 4.59
CA LEU A 65 -17.38 14.55 5.13
C LEU A 65 -17.65 15.56 4.01
N GLU A 66 -18.84 16.17 4.03
CA GLU A 66 -19.13 17.33 3.22
C GLU A 66 -18.14 18.42 3.68
N PRO A 67 -17.33 18.97 2.77
CA PRO A 67 -16.32 19.98 3.09
C PRO A 67 -16.94 21.31 3.54
#